data_AF-A0A955G023-F1
#
_entry.id   AF-A0A955G023-F1
#
_cell.length_a   1.000
_cell.length_b   1.000
_cell.length_c   1.000
_cell.angle_alpha   90.00
_cell.angle_beta   90.00
_cell.angle_gamma   90.00
#
_symmetry.space_group_name_H-M   'P 1'
#
loop_
_entity.id
_entity.type
_entity.pdbx_description
1 polymer ?
#
loop_
_entity_poly.entity_id
_entity_poly.type
_entity_poly.pdbx_seq_one_letter_code
_entity_poly.pdbx_strand_id
1 'polypeptide(L)' 'DIITAIDGTKLKDTELAVALNKLKVGQKVTIEIWRSGEFKQLDATMQANQTVQQ' A
#
# COMPACT_ATOMS: atom_id res chain seq x y z
N ASP A 1 -4.37 -1.03 11.45
CA ASP A 1 -2.98 -0.98 10.93
C ASP A 1 -2.73 0.34 10.29
N ILE A 2 -1.50 0.82 10.38
CA ILE A 2 -1.09 2.07 9.76
C ILE A 2 -0.05 1.72 8.72
N ILE A 3 -0.31 2.03 7.44
CA ILE A 3 0.66 1.87 6.37
C ILE A 3 1.69 2.99 6.50
N THR A 4 2.97 2.63 6.61
CA THR A 4 4.07 3.59 6.82
C THR A 4 5.01 3.69 5.63
N ALA A 5 5.07 2.66 4.80
CA ALA A 5 5.85 2.66 3.56
C ALA A 5 5.30 1.69 2.50
N ILE A 6 5.62 1.98 1.23
CA ILE A 6 5.46 1.06 0.10
C ILE A 6 6.80 0.98 -0.62
N ASP A 7 7.30 -0.23 -0.88
CA ASP A 7 8.59 -0.53 -1.51
C ASP A 7 9.76 0.23 -0.86
N GLY A 8 9.73 0.35 0.48
CA GLY A 8 10.73 1.08 1.25
C GLY A 8 10.62 2.61 1.20
N THR A 9 9.70 3.16 0.39
CA THR A 9 9.42 4.60 0.36
C THR A 9 8.44 4.95 1.46
N LYS A 10 8.87 5.75 2.45
CA LYS A 10 7.99 6.24 3.51
C LYS A 10 6.91 7.14 2.93
N LEU A 11 5.68 6.93 3.38
CA LEU A 11 4.52 7.70 2.93
C LEU A 11 3.95 8.51 4.09
N LYS A 12 3.49 9.72 3.79
CA LYS A 12 2.57 10.45 4.66
C LYS A 12 1.13 10.15 4.26
N ASP A 13 0.20 10.37 5.19
CA ASP A 13 -1.23 10.05 5.01
C ASP A 13 -1.83 10.64 3.73
N THR A 14 -1.43 11.85 3.36
CA THR A 14 -1.93 12.56 2.17
C THR A 14 -1.43 12.00 0.84
N GLU A 15 -0.40 11.15 0.87
CA GLU A 15 0.32 10.69 -0.33
C GLU A 15 -0.05 9.27 -0.73
N LEU A 16 -0.72 8.51 0.14
CA LEU A 16 -0.99 7.09 -0.07
C LEU A 16 -1.80 6.82 -1.34
N ALA A 17 -2.91 7.53 -1.54
CA ALA A 17 -3.74 7.35 -2.74
C ALA A 17 -2.94 7.67 -4.02
N VAL A 18 -2.11 8.71 -4.01
CA VAL A 18 -1.26 9.08 -5.14
C VAL A 18 -0.19 8.01 -5.40
N ALA A 19 0.41 7.47 -4.34
CA ALA A 19 1.39 6.39 -4.45
C ALA A 19 0.76 5.13 -5.05
N LEU A 20 -0.43 4.72 -4.58
CA LEU A 20 -1.15 3.55 -5.09
C LEU A 20 -1.56 3.70 -6.57
N ASN A 21 -1.98 4.90 -6.98
CA ASN A 21 -2.35 5.17 -8.39
C ASN A 21 -1.18 5.08 -9.38
N LYS A 22 0.07 5.17 -8.90
CA LYS A 22 1.26 4.99 -9.75
C LYS A 22 1.62 3.52 -9.98
N LEU A 23 1.10 2.63 -9.15
CA LEU A 23 1.36 1.20 -9.26
C LEU A 23 0.50 0.57 -10.35
N LYS A 24 1.04 -0.46 -11.00
CA LYS A 24 0.35 -1.16 -12.10
C LYS A 24 -0.37 -2.40 -11.57
N VAL A 25 -1.49 -2.76 -12.20
CA VAL A 25 -2.16 -4.04 -11.94
C VAL A 25 -1.18 -5.20 -12.21
N GLY A 26 -1.17 -6.19 -11.32
CA GLY A 26 -0.24 -7.32 -11.35
C GLY A 26 1.15 -7.01 -10.77
N GLN A 27 1.44 -5.76 -10.42
CA GLN A 27 2.69 -5.41 -9.76
C GLN A 27 2.72 -5.96 -8.33
N LYS A 28 3.83 -6.59 -7.94
CA LYS A 28 4.11 -6.95 -6.56
C LYS A 28 4.75 -5.77 -5.84
N VAL A 29 4.30 -5.51 -4.62
CA VAL A 29 4.82 -4.45 -3.75
C VAL A 29 4.99 -4.98 -2.34
N THR A 30 5.96 -4.43 -1.62
CA THR A 30 6.15 -4.68 -0.19
C THR A 30 5.61 -3.49 0.60
N ILE A 31 4.66 -3.76 1.49
CA ILE A 31 3.99 -2.76 2.31
C ILE A 31 4.52 -2.89 3.74
N GLU A 32 5.04 -1.80 4.29
CA GLU A 32 5.34 -1.72 5.72
C GLU A 32 4.10 -1.23 6.46
N ILE A 33 3.69 -1.96 7.49
CA ILE A 33 2.61 -1.59 8.39
C ILE A 33 3.11 -1.51 9.83
N TRP A 34 2.53 -0.59 10.59
CA TRP A 34 2.60 -0.60 12.04
C TRP A 34 1.31 -1.21 12.60
N ARG A 35 1.45 -2.34 13.31
CA ARG A 35 0.35 -3.10 13.92
C ARG A 35 0.76 -3.54 15.32
N SER A 36 -0.04 -3.18 16.32
CA SER A 36 0.16 -3.58 17.71
C SER A 36 1.53 -3.19 18.29
N GLY A 37 2.05 -2.00 17.94
CA GLY A 37 3.34 -1.52 18.43
C GLY A 37 4.56 -1.98 17.64
N GLU A 38 4.40 -2.89 16.69
CA GLU A 38 5.50 -3.44 15.88
C GLU A 38 5.36 -3.08 14.40
N PHE A 39 6.50 -2.92 13.73
CA PHE A 39 6.56 -2.81 12.26
C PHE A 39 6.58 -4.20 11.64
N LYS A 40 5.77 -4.40 10.60
CA LYS A 40 5.66 -5.65 9.84
C LYS A 40 5.70 -5.34 8.36
N GLN A 41 6.29 -6.24 7.58
CA GLN A 41 6.31 -6.15 6.13
C GLN A 41 5.38 -7.20 5.53
N LEU A 42 4.61 -6.80 4.54
CA LEU A 42 3.65 -7.64 3.84
C LEU A 42 3.87 -7.51 2.33
N ASP A 43 3.92 -8.64 1.63
CA ASP A 43 3.96 -8.63 0.17
C ASP A 43 2.53 -8.69 -0.38
N ALA A 44 2.21 -7.78 -1.30
CA ALA A 44 0.90 -7.67 -1.93
C ALA A 44 1.05 -7.62 -3.45
N THR A 45 0.04 -8.13 -4.16
CA THR A 45 -0.07 -7.95 -5.62
C THR A 45 -1.21 -6.97 -5.89
N MET A 46 -0.91 -5.92 -6.63
CA MET A 46 -1.88 -4.90 -7.00
C MET A 46 -2.94 -5.48 -7.93
N GLN A 47 -4.21 -5.21 -7.63
CA GLN A 47 -5.33 -5.58 -8.51
C GLN A 47 -5.98 -4.32 -9.05
N ALA A 48 -6.69 -4.45 -10.17
CA ALA A 48 -7.48 -3.36 -10.70
C ALA A 48 -8.47 -2.89 -9.62
N ASN A 49 -8.52 -1.58 -9.39
CA ASN A 49 -9.50 -1.00 -8.47
C ASN A 49 -10.87 -1.47 -8.93
N GLN A 50 -11.53 -2.32 -8.14
CA GLN A 50 -12.89 -2.70 -8.40
C GLN A 50 -13.69 -1.43 -8.13
N THR A 51 -14.08 -0.69 -9.16
CA THR A 51 -15.17 0.27 -9.00
C THR A 51 -16.31 -0.52 -8.39
N VAL A 52 -16.64 -0.20 -7.14
CA VAL A 52 -17.85 -0.70 -6.48
C VAL A 52 -18.97 -0.57 -7.50
N GLN A 53 -19.48 -1.70 -7.97
CA GLN A 53 -20.75 -1.75 -8.66
C GLN A 53 -21.76 -1.29 -7.61
N GLN A 54 -22.08 0.02 -7.64
CA GLN A 54 -23.19 0.61 -6.93
C GLN A 54 -24.47 0.35 -7.72
#